data_AF-C4JBB2-F1
#
_entry.id   AF-C4JBB2-F1
#
_cell.length_a   1.000
_cell.length_b   1.000
_cell.length_c   1.000
_cell.angle_alpha   90.00
_cell.angle_beta   90.00
_cell.angle_gamma   90.00
#
_symmetry.space_group_name_H-M   'P 1'
#
loop_
_entity.id
_entity.type
_entity.pdbx_description
1 polymer ?
#
loop_
_entity_poly.entity_id
_entity_poly.type
_entity_poly.pdbx_seq_one_letter_code
_entity_poly.pdbx_strand_id
1 'polypeptide(L)'
;MAGKRVTGRDGQDEGGAKAGLPAMDISLAFPQATPASIFPPSASDYYQSDDLLTSEERSIRMKVRGIMEKEIAPIMSAYWEKAEFPFNAIPKLASLGVAGGTIKGYGCPGLSITASAVTMSEIARVDASCSTFILVHSSLAMVTIALCGSEAQKQKYLPSLAQLTTVGCWALTEPNYGSDASSLRTIATKAPGGWHIDGQKRWIGNSTFADVLVVLARNADTQQLNGFIVRKGAPGLKATKIENKIGLRMVQNGDIV
;
A
#
# COMPACT_ATOMS: atom_id res chain seq x y z
N MET A 1 -2.70 -56.75 -57.18
CA MET A 1 -3.80 -55.77 -57.30
C MET A 1 -3.74 -54.90 -56.04
N ALA A 2 -3.09 -53.74 -56.04
CA ALA A 2 -3.54 -52.45 -56.57
C ALA A 2 -4.78 -51.87 -55.83
N GLY A 3 -4.57 -50.74 -55.14
CA GLY A 3 -5.60 -49.80 -54.65
C GLY A 3 -6.06 -50.04 -53.21
N LYS A 4 -6.12 -49.08 -52.29
CA LYS A 4 -6.13 -47.61 -52.37
C LYS A 4 -5.47 -47.05 -51.09
N ARG A 5 -4.58 -46.06 -51.25
CA ARG A 5 -4.21 -45.14 -50.15
C ARG A 5 -5.40 -44.24 -49.87
N VAL A 6 -5.90 -44.27 -48.64
CA VAL A 6 -6.79 -43.23 -48.11
C VAL A 6 -5.89 -42.09 -47.66
N THR A 7 -5.75 -41.09 -48.52
CA THR A 7 -5.26 -39.76 -48.14
C THR A 7 -6.41 -38.97 -47.54
N GLY A 8 -6.19 -38.38 -46.36
CA GLY A 8 -7.06 -37.33 -45.82
C GLY A 8 -7.67 -37.68 -44.47
N ARG A 9 -7.03 -37.17 -43.42
CA ARG A 9 -7.67 -36.27 -42.46
C ARG A 9 -6.55 -35.40 -41.90
N ASP A 10 -6.43 -34.21 -42.48
CA ASP A 10 -5.84 -33.07 -41.77
C ASP A 10 -6.64 -32.93 -40.48
N GLY A 11 -6.04 -33.36 -39.37
CA GLY A 11 -6.49 -32.97 -38.05
C GLY A 11 -6.16 -31.49 -37.89
N GLN A 12 -7.02 -30.62 -38.43
CA GLN A 12 -7.02 -29.23 -38.02
C GLN A 12 -7.31 -29.20 -36.53
N ASP A 13 -6.29 -28.81 -35.79
CA ASP A 13 -6.32 -28.59 -34.35
C ASP A 13 -7.23 -27.37 -34.06
N GLU A 14 -8.55 -27.60 -34.07
CA GLU A 14 -9.57 -26.58 -33.74
C GLU A 14 -9.43 -26.03 -32.30
N GLY A 15 -8.58 -26.66 -31.48
CA GLY A 15 -8.25 -26.19 -30.13
C GLY A 15 -7.51 -24.84 -30.08
N GLY A 16 -6.89 -24.41 -31.19
CA GLY A 16 -6.13 -23.15 -31.26
C GLY A 16 -6.93 -21.92 -31.68
N ALA A 17 -8.12 -22.07 -32.27
CA ALA A 17 -8.84 -20.98 -32.96
C ALA A 17 -9.36 -19.85 -32.04
N LYS A 18 -9.30 -20.03 -30.72
CA LYS A 18 -9.80 -19.05 -29.72
C LYS A 18 -8.69 -18.44 -28.86
N ALA A 19 -7.44 -18.89 -29.02
CA ALA A 19 -6.31 -18.31 -28.30
C ALA A 19 -6.06 -16.86 -28.80
N GLY A 20 -5.90 -15.92 -27.87
CA GLY A 20 -5.66 -14.50 -28.19
C GLY A 20 -6.91 -13.62 -28.30
N LEU A 21 -8.11 -14.17 -28.15
CA LEU A 21 -9.33 -13.37 -27.99
C LEU A 21 -9.37 -12.69 -26.61
N PRO A 22 -10.02 -11.52 -26.48
CA PRO A 22 -10.21 -10.88 -25.18
C PRO A 22 -11.03 -11.77 -24.23
N ALA A 23 -10.87 -11.55 -22.93
CA ALA A 23 -11.71 -12.21 -21.93
C ALA A 23 -13.20 -11.89 -22.18
N MET A 24 -14.06 -12.88 -21.96
CA MET A 24 -15.51 -12.70 -22.03
C MET A 24 -15.97 -11.71 -20.95
N ASP A 25 -16.91 -10.83 -21.30
CA ASP A 25 -17.52 -9.94 -20.33
C ASP A 25 -18.18 -10.73 -19.19
N ILE A 26 -17.99 -10.28 -17.95
CA ILE A 26 -18.42 -11.02 -16.76
C ILE A 26 -19.95 -11.18 -16.69
N SER A 27 -20.72 -10.23 -17.24
CA SER A 27 -22.18 -10.30 -17.28
C SER A 27 -22.68 -11.41 -18.21
N LEU A 28 -21.88 -11.80 -19.21
CA LEU A 28 -22.17 -12.92 -20.10
C LEU A 28 -21.62 -14.23 -19.54
N ALA A 29 -20.42 -14.20 -18.97
CA ALA A 29 -19.73 -15.38 -18.45
C ALA A 29 -20.40 -15.94 -17.19
N PHE A 30 -20.89 -15.07 -16.30
CA PHE A 30 -21.53 -15.47 -15.05
C PHE A 30 -22.70 -14.53 -14.69
N PRO A 31 -23.83 -14.60 -15.41
CA PRO A 31 -24.95 -13.65 -15.27
C PRO A 31 -25.68 -13.73 -13.93
N GLN A 32 -25.45 -14.78 -13.13
CA GLN A 32 -26.21 -15.04 -11.90
C GLN A 32 -25.76 -14.19 -10.70
N ALA A 33 -24.56 -13.61 -10.74
CA ALA A 33 -24.02 -12.85 -9.61
C ALA A 33 -23.35 -11.57 -10.06
N THR A 34 -23.27 -10.64 -9.12
CA THR A 34 -22.66 -9.32 -9.33
C THR A 34 -21.18 -9.37 -8.93
N PRO A 35 -20.25 -8.92 -9.79
CA PRO A 35 -18.84 -8.81 -9.44
C PRO A 35 -18.60 -7.70 -8.42
N ALA A 36 -17.46 -7.75 -7.72
CA ALA A 36 -17.08 -6.74 -6.73
C ALA A 36 -16.86 -5.32 -7.29
N SER A 37 -16.84 -5.14 -8.62
CA SER A 37 -16.85 -3.80 -9.25
C SER A 37 -18.14 -3.03 -8.93
N ILE A 38 -19.22 -3.73 -8.60
CA ILE A 38 -20.40 -3.18 -7.91
C ILE A 38 -20.38 -3.79 -6.51
N PHE A 39 -19.74 -3.08 -5.59
CA PHE A 39 -19.39 -3.63 -4.27
C PHE A 39 -20.64 -4.01 -3.46
N PRO A 40 -20.64 -5.15 -2.75
CA PRO A 40 -21.81 -5.60 -1.99
C PRO A 40 -22.17 -4.64 -0.85
N PRO A 41 -23.47 -4.52 -0.51
CA PRO A 41 -23.89 -3.77 0.66
C PRO A 41 -23.30 -4.36 1.94
N SER A 42 -23.14 -3.52 2.96
CA SER A 42 -22.63 -3.95 4.26
C SER A 42 -23.70 -4.70 5.06
N ALA A 43 -23.75 -6.02 4.91
CA ALA A 43 -24.58 -6.91 5.73
C ALA A 43 -23.83 -7.54 6.92
N SER A 44 -22.51 -7.30 7.04
CA SER A 44 -21.66 -7.88 8.10
C SER A 44 -21.84 -7.21 9.47
N ASP A 45 -22.43 -6.01 9.51
CA ASP A 45 -22.62 -5.22 10.73
C ASP A 45 -23.85 -5.68 11.52
N TYR A 46 -23.84 -6.95 11.95
CA TYR A 46 -25.00 -7.64 12.51
C TYR A 46 -25.37 -7.16 13.92
N TYR A 47 -24.38 -6.67 14.68
CA TYR A 47 -24.55 -6.18 16.05
C TYR A 47 -24.69 -4.66 16.14
N GLN A 48 -24.99 -3.99 15.02
CA GLN A 48 -25.20 -2.54 14.97
C GLN A 48 -24.03 -1.76 15.58
N SER A 49 -22.80 -2.06 15.13
CA SER A 49 -21.58 -1.44 15.65
C SER A 49 -21.55 0.09 15.50
N ASP A 50 -22.37 0.66 14.61
CA ASP A 50 -22.61 2.09 14.51
C ASP A 50 -23.13 2.74 15.81
N ASP A 51 -23.81 1.99 16.68
CA ASP A 51 -24.27 2.49 17.99
C ASP A 51 -23.11 2.78 18.95
N LEU A 52 -21.95 2.15 18.71
CA LEU A 52 -20.72 2.36 19.49
C LEU A 52 -19.88 3.54 18.96
N LEU A 53 -20.30 4.14 17.85
CA LEU A 53 -19.57 5.21 17.18
C LEU A 53 -20.24 6.56 17.45
N THR A 54 -19.42 7.58 17.62
CA THR A 54 -19.89 8.97 17.59
C THR A 54 -20.43 9.34 16.21
N SER A 55 -21.20 10.42 16.13
CA SER A 55 -21.73 10.91 14.84
C SER A 55 -20.63 11.30 13.85
N GLU A 56 -19.49 11.80 14.34
CA GLU A 56 -18.33 12.12 13.50
C GLU A 56 -17.66 10.85 12.95
N GLU A 57 -17.48 9.83 13.79
CA GLU A 57 -16.94 8.52 13.40
C GLU A 57 -17.83 7.79 12.37
N ARG A 58 -19.15 7.85 12.55
CA ARG A 58 -20.11 7.32 11.55
C ARG A 58 -20.03 8.10 10.23
N SER A 59 -19.95 9.43 10.29
CA SER A 59 -19.85 10.28 9.11
C SER A 59 -18.60 9.95 8.28
N ILE A 60 -17.44 9.85 8.93
CA ILE A 60 -16.19 9.53 8.22
C ILE A 60 -16.16 8.08 7.71
N ARG A 61 -16.74 7.12 8.46
CA ARG A 61 -16.95 5.73 7.99
C ARG A 61 -17.70 5.72 6.66
N MET A 62 -18.84 6.41 6.61
CA MET A 62 -19.68 6.47 5.40
C MET A 62 -19.01 7.21 4.24
N LYS A 63 -18.27 8.29 4.52
CA LYS A 63 -17.47 9.01 3.51
C LYS A 63 -16.44 8.08 2.87
N VAL A 64 -15.68 7.34 3.68
CA VAL A 64 -14.66 6.40 3.20
C VAL A 64 -15.30 5.28 2.40
N ARG A 65 -16.38 4.66 2.92
CA ARG A 65 -17.12 3.61 2.21
C ARG A 65 -17.56 4.05 0.82
N GLY A 66 -18.22 5.21 0.73
CA GLY A 66 -18.73 5.72 -0.54
C GLY A 66 -17.64 5.96 -1.58
N ILE A 67 -16.49 6.51 -1.18
CA ILE A 67 -15.36 6.72 -2.11
C ILE A 67 -14.70 5.40 -2.51
N MET A 68 -14.47 4.48 -1.57
CA MET A 68 -13.83 3.20 -1.87
C MET A 68 -14.69 2.34 -2.80
N GLU A 69 -15.99 2.22 -2.53
CA GLU A 69 -16.91 1.46 -3.38
C GLU A 69 -17.08 2.08 -4.77
N LYS A 70 -17.12 3.42 -4.85
CA LYS A 70 -17.34 4.12 -6.12
C LYS A 70 -16.07 4.23 -6.99
N GLU A 71 -14.93 4.53 -6.39
CA GLU A 71 -13.72 4.93 -7.12
C GLU A 71 -12.65 3.84 -7.16
N ILE A 72 -12.63 2.91 -6.19
CA ILE A 72 -11.59 1.87 -6.09
C ILE A 72 -12.12 0.51 -6.52
N ALA A 73 -13.30 0.10 -6.04
CA ALA A 73 -13.86 -1.22 -6.36
C ALA A 73 -13.95 -1.51 -7.88
N PRO A 74 -14.32 -0.55 -8.75
CA PRO A 74 -14.37 -0.80 -10.19
C PRO A 74 -13.02 -1.07 -10.86
N ILE A 75 -11.91 -0.61 -10.26
CA ILE A 75 -10.58 -0.70 -10.87
C ILE A 75 -9.66 -1.73 -10.20
N MET A 76 -9.95 -2.12 -8.94
CA MET A 76 -9.02 -2.87 -8.10
C MET A 76 -8.58 -4.20 -8.73
N SER A 77 -9.48 -4.95 -9.36
CA SER A 77 -9.15 -6.28 -9.91
C SER A 77 -8.06 -6.22 -10.98
N ALA A 78 -8.10 -5.21 -11.86
CA ALA A 78 -7.12 -5.06 -12.93
C ALA A 78 -5.73 -4.70 -12.39
N TYR A 79 -5.66 -3.80 -11.40
CA TYR A 79 -4.41 -3.40 -10.77
C TYR A 79 -3.83 -4.51 -9.88
N TRP A 80 -4.68 -5.21 -9.14
CA TRP A 80 -4.28 -6.32 -8.29
C TRP A 80 -3.70 -7.48 -9.11
N GLU A 81 -4.35 -7.84 -10.21
CA GLU A 81 -3.85 -8.88 -11.12
C GLU A 81 -2.47 -8.52 -11.66
N LYS A 82 -2.28 -7.29 -12.15
CA LYS A 82 -1.00 -6.83 -12.72
C LYS A 82 0.09 -6.53 -11.69
N ALA A 83 -0.23 -6.57 -10.40
CA ALA A 83 0.67 -6.12 -9.32
C ALA A 83 1.18 -4.66 -9.54
N GLU A 84 0.29 -3.80 -10.03
CA GLU A 84 0.53 -2.37 -10.28
C GLU A 84 -0.18 -1.53 -9.23
N PHE A 85 0.38 -0.35 -8.91
CA PHE A 85 -0.28 0.60 -8.01
C PHE A 85 -1.10 1.62 -8.80
N PRO A 86 -2.37 1.85 -8.45
CA PRO A 86 -3.21 2.86 -9.10
C PRO A 86 -2.83 4.27 -8.64
N PHE A 87 -1.81 4.89 -9.24
CA PHE A 87 -1.39 6.24 -8.87
C PHE A 87 -2.50 7.29 -9.02
N ASN A 88 -3.45 7.08 -9.93
CA ASN A 88 -4.65 7.90 -10.07
C ASN A 88 -5.63 7.80 -8.88
N ALA A 89 -5.48 6.79 -8.01
CA ALA A 89 -6.24 6.68 -6.77
C ALA A 89 -5.71 7.61 -5.67
N ILE A 90 -4.45 8.07 -5.73
CA ILE A 90 -3.86 8.90 -4.66
C ILE A 90 -4.69 10.17 -4.39
N PRO A 91 -5.11 10.97 -5.39
CA PRO A 91 -5.95 12.14 -5.14
C PRO A 91 -7.31 11.80 -4.52
N LYS A 92 -7.88 10.64 -4.86
CA LYS A 92 -9.15 10.16 -4.30
C LYS A 92 -8.98 9.80 -2.82
N LEU A 93 -7.91 9.07 -2.50
CA LEU A 93 -7.54 8.75 -1.13
C LEU A 93 -7.18 10.01 -0.32
N ALA A 94 -6.55 11.00 -0.94
CA ALA A 94 -6.24 12.29 -0.31
C ALA A 94 -7.52 13.04 0.08
N SER A 95 -8.54 13.03 -0.79
CA SER A 95 -9.83 13.70 -0.55
C SER A 95 -10.59 13.14 0.67
N LEU A 96 -10.24 11.94 1.13
CA LEU A 96 -10.78 11.38 2.37
C LEU A 96 -10.36 12.21 3.60
N GLY A 97 -9.16 12.80 3.59
CA GLY A 97 -8.62 13.51 4.74
C GLY A 97 -8.28 12.59 5.91
N VAL A 98 -7.83 11.36 5.64
CA VAL A 98 -7.51 10.34 6.65
C VAL A 98 -6.02 10.15 6.88
N ALA A 99 -5.16 10.59 5.94
CA ALA A 99 -3.72 10.54 6.10
C ALA A 99 -3.29 11.49 7.23
N GLY A 100 -2.50 10.97 8.16
CA GLY A 100 -2.16 11.63 9.42
C GLY A 100 -3.00 11.18 10.61
N GLY A 101 -4.11 10.47 10.40
CA GLY A 101 -4.88 9.80 11.46
C GLY A 101 -5.12 10.67 12.68
N THR A 102 -4.53 10.28 13.82
CA THR A 102 -4.70 10.95 15.12
C THR A 102 -3.73 12.11 15.37
N ILE A 103 -2.84 12.43 14.43
CA ILE A 103 -1.86 13.51 14.59
C ILE A 103 -2.60 14.85 14.61
N LYS A 104 -2.37 15.64 15.66
CA LYS A 104 -2.97 16.98 15.82
C LYS A 104 -2.03 18.06 15.28
N GLY A 105 -2.58 19.01 14.53
CA GLY A 105 -1.81 20.10 13.92
C GLY A 105 -1.06 19.68 12.66
N TYR A 106 -0.15 20.54 12.18
CA TYR A 106 0.70 20.29 11.00
C TYR A 106 -0.07 19.90 9.71
N GLY A 107 -1.32 20.36 9.56
CA GLY A 107 -2.18 20.01 8.43
C GLY A 107 -2.76 18.59 8.47
N CYS A 108 -2.60 17.85 9.58
CA CYS A 108 -3.19 16.54 9.81
C CYS A 108 -4.62 16.66 10.36
N PRO A 109 -5.48 15.64 10.17
CA PRO A 109 -6.90 15.71 10.51
C PRO A 109 -7.21 15.65 12.01
N GLY A 110 -6.29 15.15 12.85
CA GLY A 110 -6.49 15.11 14.30
C GLY A 110 -7.66 14.23 14.75
N LEU A 111 -7.93 13.13 14.03
CA LEU A 111 -9.04 12.22 14.29
C LEU A 111 -8.95 11.58 15.68
N SER A 112 -10.09 11.12 16.21
CA SER A 112 -10.08 10.16 17.31
C SER A 112 -9.38 8.87 16.86
N ILE A 113 -8.83 8.10 17.82
CA ILE A 113 -8.21 6.80 17.49
C ILE A 113 -9.23 5.83 16.89
N THR A 114 -10.48 5.86 17.35
CA THR A 114 -11.58 5.04 16.83
C THR A 114 -11.94 5.45 15.39
N ALA A 115 -12.03 6.75 15.09
CA ALA A 115 -12.21 7.23 13.71
C ALA A 115 -11.07 6.75 12.80
N SER A 116 -9.82 6.85 13.26
CA SER A 116 -8.67 6.34 12.51
C SER A 116 -8.75 4.82 12.28
N ALA A 117 -9.22 4.04 13.26
CA ALA A 117 -9.37 2.59 13.13
C ALA A 117 -10.50 2.19 12.17
N VAL A 118 -11.66 2.84 12.28
CA VAL A 118 -12.83 2.57 11.44
C VAL A 118 -12.56 2.94 9.98
N THR A 119 -11.89 4.07 9.73
CA THR A 119 -11.51 4.45 8.35
C THR A 119 -10.56 3.45 7.71
N MET A 120 -9.53 2.97 8.43
CA MET A 120 -8.63 1.93 7.91
C MET A 120 -9.37 0.62 7.60
N SER A 121 -10.35 0.27 8.44
CA SER A 121 -11.19 -0.91 8.27
C SER A 121 -12.09 -0.80 7.03
N GLU A 122 -12.73 0.36 6.80
CA GLU A 122 -13.56 0.58 5.60
C GLU A 122 -12.75 0.59 4.30
N ILE A 123 -11.50 1.09 4.31
CA ILE A 123 -10.60 0.98 3.16
C ILE A 123 -10.27 -0.51 2.92
N ALA A 124 -9.87 -1.22 3.98
CA ALA A 124 -9.48 -2.63 3.89
C ALA A 124 -10.63 -3.55 3.46
N ARG A 125 -11.87 -3.19 3.79
CA ARG A 125 -13.08 -3.91 3.37
C ARG A 125 -13.18 -4.00 1.85
N VAL A 126 -12.77 -2.94 1.14
CA VAL A 126 -12.78 -2.90 -0.33
C VAL A 126 -11.48 -3.43 -0.93
N ASP A 127 -10.33 -2.88 -0.52
CA ASP A 127 -9.02 -3.37 -0.94
C ASP A 127 -7.97 -3.20 0.16
N ALA A 128 -7.38 -4.33 0.57
CA ALA A 128 -6.34 -4.38 1.58
C ALA A 128 -5.02 -3.71 1.12
N SER A 129 -4.78 -3.58 -0.19
CA SER A 129 -3.57 -2.94 -0.71
C SER A 129 -3.61 -1.42 -0.51
N CYS A 130 -4.73 -0.77 -0.82
CA CYS A 130 -4.99 0.64 -0.53
C CYS A 130 -4.91 0.93 0.98
N SER A 131 -5.48 0.04 1.81
CA SER A 131 -5.39 0.17 3.27
C SER A 131 -3.95 0.08 3.75
N THR A 132 -3.18 -0.89 3.26
CA THR A 132 -1.75 -1.04 3.57
C THR A 132 -0.93 0.17 3.12
N PHE A 133 -1.21 0.71 1.92
CA PHE A 133 -0.57 1.93 1.42
C PHE A 133 -0.72 3.10 2.40
N ILE A 134 -1.96 3.37 2.85
CA ILE A 134 -2.25 4.45 3.81
C ILE A 134 -1.69 4.11 5.20
N LEU A 135 -1.79 2.87 5.66
CA LEU A 135 -1.30 2.45 6.97
C LEU A 135 0.22 2.64 7.09
N VAL A 136 1.00 2.19 6.09
CA VAL A 136 2.45 2.37 6.08
C VAL A 136 2.81 3.86 6.00
N HIS A 137 2.11 4.61 5.17
CA HIS A 137 2.33 6.04 5.01
C HIS A 137 2.02 6.82 6.30
N SER A 138 0.81 6.64 6.84
CA SER A 138 0.26 7.42 7.94
C SER A 138 0.66 6.85 9.29
N SER A 139 0.27 5.62 9.57
CA SER A 139 0.39 5.00 10.91
C SER A 139 1.81 4.54 11.24
N LEU A 140 2.72 4.48 10.27
CA LEU A 140 4.14 4.21 10.51
C LEU A 140 5.00 5.44 10.23
N ALA A 141 5.08 5.92 8.98
CA ALA A 141 6.00 6.99 8.64
C ALA A 141 5.62 8.34 9.27
N MET A 142 4.39 8.81 9.08
CA MET A 142 3.94 10.09 9.68
C MET A 142 3.92 10.03 11.21
N VAL A 143 3.39 8.95 11.80
CA VAL A 143 3.38 8.78 13.27
C VAL A 143 4.80 8.79 13.85
N THR A 144 5.77 8.13 13.21
CA THR A 144 7.17 8.18 13.68
C THR A 144 7.72 9.60 13.65
N ILE A 145 7.43 10.38 12.60
CA ILE A 145 7.84 11.79 12.53
C ILE A 145 7.14 12.64 13.59
N ALA A 146 5.84 12.42 13.82
CA ALA A 146 5.06 13.17 14.80
C ALA A 146 5.52 12.91 16.24
N LEU A 147 5.85 11.67 16.58
CA LEU A 147 6.26 11.27 17.94
C LEU A 147 7.75 11.49 18.20
N CYS A 148 8.62 11.22 17.21
CA CYS A 148 10.06 11.16 17.41
C CYS A 148 10.83 12.25 16.66
N GLY A 149 10.21 12.95 15.71
CA GLY A 149 10.83 14.03 14.96
C GLY A 149 10.97 15.32 15.75
N SER A 150 11.92 16.16 15.36
CA SER A 150 12.00 17.54 15.86
C SER A 150 10.86 18.39 15.31
N GLU A 151 10.54 19.51 15.97
CA GLU A 151 9.51 20.44 15.47
C GLU A 151 9.79 20.91 14.04
N ALA A 152 11.06 21.16 13.69
CA ALA A 152 11.44 21.50 12.34
C ALA A 152 11.14 20.37 11.32
N GLN A 153 11.32 19.10 11.70
CA GLN A 153 10.98 17.96 10.85
C GLN A 153 9.45 17.81 10.70
N LYS A 154 8.70 17.97 11.80
CA LYS A 154 7.22 17.91 11.78
C LYS A 154 6.64 18.96 10.84
N GLN A 155 7.03 20.22 11.00
CA GLN A 155 6.58 21.33 10.15
C GLN A 155 6.97 21.13 8.67
N LYS A 156 8.16 20.55 8.42
CA LYS A 156 8.65 20.33 7.06
C LYS A 156 7.92 19.21 6.32
N TYR A 157 7.64 18.09 6.99
CA TYR A 157 7.21 16.86 6.31
C TYR A 157 5.74 16.53 6.49
N LEU A 158 5.16 16.74 7.68
CA LEU A 158 3.79 16.29 7.96
C LEU A 158 2.72 16.97 7.08
N PRO A 159 2.81 18.28 6.75
CA PRO A 159 1.78 18.91 5.92
C PRO A 159 1.63 18.28 4.53
N SER A 160 2.73 18.02 3.82
CA SER A 160 2.68 17.42 2.48
C SER A 160 2.32 15.93 2.53
N LEU A 161 2.72 15.21 3.59
CA LEU A 161 2.32 13.82 3.80
C LEU A 161 0.80 13.72 4.07
N ALA A 162 0.25 14.59 4.91
CA ALA A 162 -1.20 14.60 5.21
C ALA A 162 -2.07 14.86 3.96
N GLN A 163 -1.55 15.61 2.99
CA GLN A 163 -2.22 15.88 1.71
C GLN A 163 -1.95 14.81 0.64
N LEU A 164 -1.14 13.79 0.94
CA LEU A 164 -0.63 12.79 -0.02
C LEU A 164 0.03 13.40 -1.27
N THR A 165 0.52 14.65 -1.19
CA THR A 165 1.35 15.25 -2.25
C THR A 165 2.79 14.75 -2.21
N THR A 166 3.17 14.15 -1.09
CA THR A 166 4.36 13.33 -0.92
C THR A 166 3.99 12.01 -0.25
N VAL A 167 4.73 10.94 -0.51
CA VAL A 167 4.48 9.62 0.08
C VAL A 167 5.61 9.19 1.02
N GLY A 168 5.25 8.72 2.22
CA GLY A 168 6.15 8.11 3.18
C GLY A 168 6.23 6.57 3.09
N CYS A 169 7.37 6.02 3.45
CA CYS A 169 7.53 4.61 3.82
C CYS A 169 8.33 4.45 5.13
N TRP A 170 8.33 3.23 5.69
CA TRP A 170 8.96 2.93 6.97
C TRP A 170 9.77 1.64 6.91
N ALA A 171 11.08 1.74 7.11
CA ALA A 171 12.05 0.71 6.77
C ALA A 171 12.77 0.16 8.02
N LEU A 172 12.21 -0.92 8.56
CA LEU A 172 12.77 -1.67 9.69
C LEU A 172 13.32 -3.02 9.24
N THR A 173 12.45 -3.85 8.66
CA THR A 173 12.71 -5.24 8.27
C THR A 173 13.88 -5.37 7.30
N GLU A 174 14.72 -6.38 7.53
CA GLU A 174 15.89 -6.71 6.73
C GLU A 174 15.76 -8.15 6.19
N PRO A 175 16.55 -8.55 5.18
CA PRO A 175 16.49 -9.91 4.64
C PRO A 175 16.63 -11.02 5.71
N ASN A 176 17.49 -10.79 6.71
CA ASN A 176 17.76 -11.75 7.78
C ASN A 176 17.04 -11.43 9.09
N TYR A 177 16.32 -10.31 9.18
CA TYR A 177 15.72 -9.81 10.42
C TYR A 177 14.30 -9.31 10.19
N GLY A 178 13.34 -10.21 10.39
CA GLY A 178 11.90 -9.94 10.39
C GLY A 178 11.34 -9.84 11.80
N SER A 179 10.96 -10.98 12.38
CA SER A 179 10.43 -11.05 13.75
C SER A 179 11.45 -10.57 14.79
N ASP A 180 12.74 -10.87 14.59
CA ASP A 180 13.85 -10.39 15.43
C ASP A 180 14.35 -9.01 14.96
N ALA A 181 13.45 -8.04 14.93
CA ALA A 181 13.75 -6.72 14.39
C ALA A 181 14.77 -5.92 15.24
N SER A 182 14.86 -6.19 16.55
CA SER A 182 15.85 -5.54 17.42
C SER A 182 17.29 -5.89 17.05
N SER A 183 17.50 -6.99 16.31
CA SER A 183 18.81 -7.49 15.89
C SER A 183 19.24 -7.01 14.50
N LEU A 184 18.52 -6.05 13.91
CA LEU A 184 18.85 -5.46 12.60
C LEU A 184 20.32 -5.00 12.52
N ARG A 185 20.88 -5.08 11.31
CA ARG A 185 22.30 -4.87 10.99
C ARG A 185 22.58 -3.65 10.13
N THR A 186 21.57 -3.01 9.52
CA THR A 186 21.76 -1.70 8.88
C THR A 186 22.40 -0.76 9.88
N ILE A 187 23.53 -0.17 9.53
CA ILE A 187 24.36 0.64 10.42
C ILE A 187 24.28 2.11 10.03
N ALA A 188 24.27 2.98 11.03
CA ALA A 188 24.43 4.42 10.87
C ALA A 188 25.72 4.85 11.54
N THR A 189 26.69 5.28 10.73
CA THR A 189 28.00 5.75 11.17
C THR A 189 28.04 7.27 11.16
N LYS A 190 28.53 7.89 12.23
CA LYS A 190 28.67 9.34 12.30
C LYS A 190 29.66 9.82 11.24
N ALA A 191 29.30 10.87 10.51
CA ALA A 191 30.15 11.49 9.49
C ALA A 191 30.12 13.02 9.61
N PRO A 192 31.11 13.75 9.02
CA PRO A 192 31.07 15.20 8.99
C PRO A 192 29.74 15.71 8.41
N GLY A 193 29.02 16.54 9.18
CA GLY A 193 27.75 17.12 8.77
C GLY A 193 26.54 16.18 8.84
N GLY A 194 26.67 14.93 9.30
CA GLY A 194 25.52 14.02 9.39
C GLY A 194 25.84 12.58 9.74
N TRP A 195 25.24 11.68 8.97
CA TRP A 195 25.31 10.23 9.14
C TRP A 195 25.43 9.56 7.78
N HIS A 196 26.22 8.50 7.72
CA HIS A 196 26.25 7.55 6.61
C HIS A 196 25.47 6.30 7.02
N ILE A 197 24.52 5.86 6.19
CA ILE A 197 23.71 4.67 6.46
C ILE A 197 24.10 3.61 5.43
N ASP A 198 24.46 2.42 5.92
CA ASP A 198 24.86 1.28 5.09
C ASP A 198 24.08 0.03 5.55
N GLY A 199 23.49 -0.68 4.60
CA GLY A 199 22.70 -1.88 4.90
C GLY A 199 21.65 -2.18 3.85
N GLN A 200 20.74 -3.09 4.19
CA GLN A 200 19.67 -3.52 3.29
C GLN A 200 18.36 -3.64 4.05
N LYS A 201 17.27 -3.17 3.42
CA LYS A 201 15.90 -3.33 3.92
C LYS A 201 15.08 -4.14 2.93
N ARG A 202 14.10 -4.87 3.43
CA ARG A 202 13.27 -5.77 2.63
C ARG A 202 11.81 -5.68 3.07
N TRP A 203 10.90 -5.87 2.11
CA TRP A 203 9.44 -5.78 2.28
C TRP A 203 8.87 -4.38 2.50
N ILE A 204 9.63 -3.33 2.22
CA ILE A 204 9.20 -1.98 2.59
C ILE A 204 8.15 -1.47 1.59
N GLY A 205 6.89 -1.43 2.02
CA GLY A 205 5.78 -0.89 1.23
C GLY A 205 6.03 0.57 0.85
N ASN A 206 5.65 0.95 -0.37
CA ASN A 206 5.78 2.29 -0.96
C ASN A 206 7.22 2.69 -1.33
N SER A 207 8.25 1.96 -0.89
CA SER A 207 9.66 2.38 -1.00
C SER A 207 10.15 2.68 -2.42
N THR A 208 9.60 2.03 -3.44
CA THR A 208 10.00 2.24 -4.84
C THR A 208 9.60 3.61 -5.39
N PHE A 209 8.65 4.30 -4.74
CA PHE A 209 8.17 5.61 -5.19
C PHE A 209 8.07 6.67 -4.07
N ALA A 210 8.25 6.29 -2.81
CA ALA A 210 8.19 7.18 -1.65
C ALA A 210 9.19 8.35 -1.75
N ASP A 211 8.74 9.52 -1.33
CA ASP A 211 9.54 10.76 -1.27
C ASP A 211 10.33 10.84 0.05
N VAL A 212 9.76 10.25 1.10
CA VAL A 212 10.29 10.24 2.47
C VAL A 212 10.38 8.80 2.98
N LEU A 213 11.59 8.36 3.33
CA LEU A 213 11.84 7.04 3.87
C LEU A 213 12.29 7.19 5.33
N VAL A 214 11.50 6.68 6.27
CA VAL A 214 11.92 6.58 7.67
C VAL A 214 12.69 5.28 7.84
N VAL A 215 14.02 5.35 7.94
CA VAL A 215 14.93 4.20 8.00
C VAL A 215 15.41 3.98 9.43
N LEU A 216 15.26 2.76 9.93
CA LEU A 216 15.79 2.35 11.22
C LEU A 216 17.15 1.69 11.03
N ALA A 217 18.16 2.21 11.72
CA ALA A 217 19.53 1.74 11.64
C ALA A 217 20.20 1.77 13.01
N ARG A 218 21.14 0.85 13.24
CA ARG A 218 21.94 0.78 14.46
C ARG A 218 23.03 1.84 14.42
N ASN A 219 23.04 2.73 15.40
CA ASN A 219 24.11 3.70 15.56
C ASN A 219 25.42 2.97 15.92
N ALA A 220 26.46 3.18 15.12
CA ALA A 220 27.76 2.53 15.28
C ALA A 220 28.44 2.83 16.63
N ASP A 221 28.21 4.02 17.18
CA ASP A 221 28.86 4.48 18.42
C ASP A 221 28.12 3.97 19.66
N THR A 222 26.79 4.07 19.67
CA THR A 222 25.97 3.74 20.86
C THR A 222 25.44 2.31 20.84
N GLN A 223 25.50 1.63 19.70
CA GLN A 223 24.90 0.31 19.44
C GLN A 223 23.37 0.26 19.58
N GLN A 224 22.71 1.41 19.80
CA GLN A 224 21.26 1.55 19.89
C GLN A 224 20.63 1.75 18.51
N LEU A 225 19.33 1.49 18.41
CA LEU A 225 18.56 1.77 17.19
C LEU A 225 18.15 3.25 17.14
N ASN A 226 18.36 3.86 15.98
CA ASN A 226 17.98 5.23 15.68
C ASN A 226 17.10 5.26 14.41
N GLY A 227 16.27 6.31 14.30
CA GLY A 227 15.47 6.59 13.11
C GLY A 227 16.04 7.76 12.29
N PHE A 228 16.07 7.58 10.97
CA PHE A 228 16.62 8.55 10.02
C PHE A 228 15.62 8.84 8.92
N ILE A 229 15.45 10.12 8.56
CA ILE A 229 14.63 10.52 7.42
C ILE A 229 15.54 10.61 6.19
N VAL A 230 15.43 9.63 5.28
CA VAL A 230 16.13 9.59 3.99
C VAL A 230 15.19 10.10 2.90
N ARG A 231 15.72 10.90 1.97
CA ARG A 231 14.94 11.45 0.84
C ARG A 231 15.11 10.62 -0.41
N LYS A 232 14.07 10.56 -1.23
CA LYS A 232 14.13 10.02 -2.60
C LYS A 232 15.28 10.64 -3.38
N GLY A 233 16.01 9.80 -4.11
CA GLY A 233 17.15 10.24 -4.93
C GLY A 233 18.42 10.56 -4.12
N ALA A 234 18.46 10.27 -2.81
CA ALA A 234 19.72 10.33 -2.06
C ALA A 234 20.79 9.44 -2.72
N PRO A 235 22.02 9.94 -2.96
CA PRO A 235 23.09 9.12 -3.52
C PRO A 235 23.31 7.85 -2.71
N GLY A 236 23.42 6.70 -3.39
CA GLY A 236 23.55 5.38 -2.77
C GLY A 236 22.22 4.66 -2.53
N LEU A 237 21.10 5.39 -2.41
CA LEU A 237 19.78 4.78 -2.20
C LEU A 237 19.23 4.15 -3.49
N LYS A 238 18.89 2.86 -3.44
CA LYS A 238 18.19 2.15 -4.51
C LYS A 238 17.05 1.31 -3.92
N ALA A 239 15.82 1.56 -4.36
CA ALA A 239 14.66 0.74 -4.03
C ALA A 239 14.14 -0.01 -5.26
N THR A 240 14.04 -1.34 -5.20
CA THR A 240 13.57 -2.19 -6.30
C THR A 240 12.36 -3.01 -5.89
N LYS A 241 11.37 -3.12 -6.77
CA LYS A 241 10.10 -3.83 -6.52
C LYS A 241 10.33 -5.32 -6.26
N ILE A 242 9.62 -5.87 -5.27
CA ILE A 242 9.49 -7.31 -5.04
C ILE A 242 8.34 -7.85 -5.89
N GLU A 243 8.66 -8.76 -6.82
CA GLU A 243 7.70 -9.40 -7.71
C GLU A 243 7.07 -10.67 -7.12
N ASN A 244 6.09 -11.25 -7.82
CA ASN A 244 5.51 -12.57 -7.56
C ASN A 244 4.82 -12.74 -6.18
N LYS A 245 4.38 -11.63 -5.55
CA LYS A 245 3.56 -11.70 -4.33
C LYS A 245 2.16 -12.23 -4.63
N ILE A 246 1.63 -13.12 -3.81
CA ILE A 246 0.26 -13.65 -3.97
C ILE A 246 -0.82 -12.76 -3.33
N GLY A 247 -0.43 -11.87 -2.42
CA GLY A 247 -1.32 -10.96 -1.71
C GLY A 247 -0.75 -9.55 -1.65
N LEU A 248 -1.60 -8.56 -1.31
CA LEU A 248 -1.25 -7.13 -1.31
C LEU A 248 -0.55 -6.71 -2.61
N ARG A 249 -1.03 -7.21 -3.75
CA ARG A 249 -0.30 -7.14 -5.03
C ARG A 249 -0.14 -5.72 -5.54
N MET A 250 -1.08 -4.81 -5.24
CA MET A 250 -0.96 -3.41 -5.64
C MET A 250 0.08 -2.65 -4.79
N VAL A 251 0.37 -3.09 -3.56
CA VAL A 251 1.41 -2.47 -2.72
C VAL A 251 2.77 -2.65 -3.36
N GLN A 252 3.51 -1.57 -3.56
CA GLN A 252 4.86 -1.66 -4.11
C GLN A 252 5.87 -1.89 -2.97
N ASN A 253 5.97 -3.14 -2.50
CA ASN A 253 7.03 -3.52 -1.56
C ASN A 253 8.36 -3.53 -2.28
N GLY A 254 9.39 -2.97 -1.67
CA GLY A 254 10.73 -2.93 -2.23
C GLY A 254 11.79 -3.53 -1.33
N ASP A 255 12.85 -4.00 -2.00
CA ASP A 255 14.18 -4.16 -1.44
C ASP A 255 14.92 -2.82 -1.56
N ILE A 256 15.52 -2.37 -0.46
CA ILE A 256 16.28 -1.12 -0.39
C ILE A 256 17.73 -1.47 -0.14
N VAL A 257 18.63 -0.89 -0.93
CA VAL A 257 20.09 -0.87 -0.74
C VAL A 257 20.54 0.58 -0.64
#